data_AF-A0A4V2B8Y9-F1
#
_entry.id   AF-A0A4V2B8Y9-F1
#
_cell.length_a   1.000
_cell.length_b   1.000
_cell.length_c   1.000
_cell.angle_alpha   90.00
_cell.angle_beta   90.00
_cell.angle_gamma   90.00
#
_symmetry.space_group_name_H-M   'P 1'
#
loop_
_entity.id
_entity.type
_entity.pdbx_description
1 polymer ?
#
loop_
_entity_poly.entity_id
_entity_poly.type
_entity_poly.pdbx_seq_one_letter_code
_entity_poly.pdbx_strand_id
1 'polypeptide(L)' 'MDLLLPLALPPHPFKITDTNGQLTLFDELRKKHIIITPEEW' A
#
# COMPACT_ATOMS: atom_id res chain seq x y z
N MET A 1 -14.89 26.23 3.73
CA MET A 1 -14.42 25.73 2.42
C MET A 1 -13.61 24.48 2.73
N ASP A 2 -14.22 23.31 2.61
CA ASP A 2 -13.52 22.03 2.67
C ASP A 2 -13.98 21.24 1.45
N LEU A 3 -13.25 21.41 0.35
CA LEU A 3 -13.47 20.69 -0.90
C LEU A 3 -12.58 19.43 -0.94
N LEU A 4 -12.61 18.61 0.12
CA LEU A 4 -12.02 17.28 0.09
C LEU A 4 -13.10 16.28 -0.29
N LEU A 5 -13.52 16.34 -1.56
CA LEU A 5 -14.37 15.32 -2.16
C LEU A 5 -13.55 14.02 -2.25
N PRO A 6 -14.04 12.89 -1.71
CA PRO A 6 -13.33 11.63 -1.81
C PRO A 6 -13.21 11.23 -3.28
N LEU A 7 -12.00 10.90 -3.72
CA LEU A 7 -11.78 10.44 -5.08
C LEU A 7 -12.43 9.05 -5.26
N ALA A 8 -13.28 8.92 -6.27
CA ALA A 8 -13.88 7.64 -6.67
C ALA A 8 -12.86 6.79 -7.44
N LEU A 9 -11.79 6.37 -6.77
CA LEU A 9 -10.78 5.48 -7.33
C LEU A 9 -11.28 4.03 -7.29
N PRO A 10 -10.94 3.20 -8.29
CA PRO A 10 -11.23 1.78 -8.25
C PRO A 10 -10.51 1.13 -7.05
N PRO A 11 -11.12 0.12 -6.39
CA PRO A 11 -10.43 -0.62 -5.35
C PRO A 11 -9.22 -1.32 -5.96
N HIS A 12 -8.04 -1.07 -5.40
CA HIS A 12 -6.81 -1.75 -5.81
C HIS A 12 -6.55 -2.94 -4.87
N PRO A 13 -6.52 -4.19 -5.37
CA PRO A 13 -6.36 -5.37 -4.54
C PRO A 13 -4.89 -5.58 -4.16
N PHE A 14 -4.34 -4.72 -3.32
CA PHE A 14 -3.01 -4.95 -2.75
C PHE A 14 -3.09 -5.95 -1.58
N LYS A 15 -2.08 -6.81 -1.46
CA LYS A 15 -1.94 -7.74 -0.35
C LYS A 15 -0.78 -7.31 0.52
N ILE A 16 -1.06 -7.01 1.78
CA ILE A 16 -0.05 -6.80 2.81
C ILE A 16 0.07 -8.10 3.59
N THR A 17 1.30 -8.56 3.76
CA THR A 17 1.64 -9.73 4.56
C THR A 17 2.49 -9.28 5.72
N ASP A 18 2.08 -9.61 6.95
CA ASP A 18 2.93 -9.48 8.13
C ASP A 18 3.74 -10.77 8.29
N THR A 19 5.05 -10.64 8.46
CA THR A 19 5.92 -11.77 8.80
C THR A 19 6.85 -11.32 9.92
N ASN A 20 6.62 -11.82 11.14
CA ASN A 20 7.45 -11.55 12.30
C ASN A 20 7.58 -10.04 12.62
N GLY A 21 6.50 -9.27 12.44
CA GLY A 21 6.48 -7.81 12.64
C GLY A 21 7.05 -7.01 11.47
N GLN A 22 7.45 -7.66 10.37
CA GLN A 22 7.81 -7.01 9.12
C GLN A 22 6.61 -7.02 8.18
N LEU A 23 6.09 -5.83 7.89
CA LEU A 23 5.05 -5.63 6.89
C LEU A 23 5.68 -5.65 5.50
N THR A 24 5.14 -6.49 4.61
CA THR A 24 5.56 -6.57 3.22
C THR A 24 4.36 -6.41 2.29
N LEU A 25 4.55 -5.76 1.16
CA LEU A 25 3.55 -5.59 0.12
C LEU A 25 4.10 -6.11 -1.21
N PHE A 26 3.32 -6.94 -1.88
CA PHE A 26 3.67 -7.38 -3.23
C PHE A 26 3.27 -6.31 -4.24
N ASP A 27 4.26 -5.72 -4.92
CA ASP A 27 4.06 -4.77 -6.01
C ASP A 27 3.89 -5.56 -7.31
N GLU A 28 2.66 -5.60 -7.83
CA GLU A 28 2.33 -6.32 -9.07
C GLU A 28 2.95 -5.68 -10.32
N LEU A 29 3.19 -4.37 -10.32
CA LEU A 29 3.80 -3.65 -11.45
C LEU A 29 5.27 -4.04 -11.61
N ARG A 30 5.99 -4.14 -10.50
CA ARG A 30 7.43 -4.45 -10.44
C ARG A 30 7.71 -5.92 -10.15
N LYS A 31 6.67 -6.71 -9.84
CA LYS A 31 6.73 -8.13 -9.46
C LYS A 31 7.73 -8.40 -8.34
N LYS A 32 7.74 -7.54 -7.30
CA LYS A 32 8.65 -7.64 -6.16
C LYS A 32 7.94 -7.43 -4.84
N HIS A 33 8.49 -8.00 -3.76
CA HIS A 33 8.05 -7.71 -2.40
C HIS A 33 8.78 -6.46 -1.90
N ILE A 34 8.00 -5.48 -1.45
CA ILE A 34 8.49 -4.24 -0.85
C ILE A 34 8.24 -4.35 0.65
N ILE A 35 9.23 -3.97 1.46
CA ILE A 35 9.06 -3.89 2.91
C ILE A 35 8.46 -2.52 3.22
N ILE A 36 7.34 -2.50 3.94
CA ILE A 36 6.73 -1.25 4.39
C ILE A 36 7.48 -0.81 5.63
N THR A 37 8.42 0.12 5.46
CA THR A 37 9.07 0.82 6.57
C THR A 37 8.34 2.14 6.83
N PRO A 38 8.26 2.61 8.09
CA PRO A 38 7.65 3.90 8.40
C PRO A 38 8.44 5.10 7.82
N GLU A 39 9.66 4.89 7.34
CA GLU A 39 10.50 5.90 6.70
C GLU A 39 10.15 6.16 5.23
N GLU A 40 9.34 5.29 4.62
CA GLU A 40 8.89 5.40 3.22
C GLU A 40 7.57 6.17 3.04
N TRP A 41 7.10 6.87 4.10
CA TRP A 41 5.93 7.78 4.10
C TRP A 41 6.36 9.23 4.32
#